data_AF-A0A2C9L178-F1
#
_entry.id   AF-A0A2C9L178-F1
#
_cell.length_a   1.000
_cell.length_b   1.000
_cell.length_c   1.000
_cell.angle_alpha   90.00
_cell.angle_beta   90.00
_cell.angle_gamma   90.00
#
_symmetry.space_group_name_H-M   'P 1'
#
loop_
_entity.id
_entity.type
_entity.pdbx_description
1 polymer ?
#
loop_
_entity_poly.entity_id
_entity_poly.type
_entity_poly.pdbx_seq_one_letter_code
_entity_poly.pdbx_strand_id
1 'polypeptide(L)'
;MGSSGNPIKRLLVRRNSNLSPLVIPSSDTSAPVESTTNQEVKSGLLYDKQQVQEEGLELFCNFLYDQTFEKQVTIMISNLSLWGVSQGYRHSSWAKNGENLKAVCNKFACSKKRIQVLNESLEFDLNMRKDQYMERLEHFTDTENITAEKIVFIFFFCSDVILRCSEINRDIFRQYFEWTNEFLAHSISVWIYEHGGWGTVFPEPVNILARLIGFASIYKRENQIAT
;
A
#
# COMPACT_ATOMS: atom_id res chain seq x y z
N MET A 1 -12.76 18.72 -65.82
CA MET A 1 -12.80 20.20 -65.92
C MET A 1 -13.68 20.66 -64.77
N GLY A 2 -13.23 21.25 -63.67
CA GLY A 2 -12.10 22.12 -63.41
C GLY A 2 -12.65 23.48 -62.95
N SER A 3 -12.28 23.91 -61.74
CA SER A 3 -12.47 25.25 -61.16
C SER A 3 -13.86 25.56 -60.57
N SER A 4 -14.07 26.35 -59.51
CA SER A 4 -13.29 26.96 -58.41
C SER A 4 -14.29 27.92 -57.72
N GLY A 5 -14.13 28.17 -56.42
CA GLY A 5 -14.61 29.41 -55.81
C GLY A 5 -15.67 29.27 -54.72
N ASN A 6 -15.21 29.18 -53.47
CA ASN A 6 -15.89 29.81 -52.33
C ASN A 6 -15.66 31.34 -52.43
N PRO A 7 -16.56 32.23 -51.95
CA PRO A 7 -16.72 32.38 -50.50
C PRO A 7 -18.07 32.94 -49.97
N ILE A 8 -18.33 32.60 -48.70
CA ILE A 8 -18.83 33.46 -47.61
C ILE A 8 -19.79 34.60 -47.99
N LYS A 9 -21.07 34.45 -47.61
CA LYS A 9 -21.91 35.50 -47.02
C LYS A 9 -23.25 34.91 -46.58
N ARG A 10 -23.46 34.79 -45.27
CA ARG A 10 -24.76 35.00 -44.59
C ARG A 10 -24.54 34.94 -43.07
N LEU A 11 -24.18 36.11 -42.53
CA LEU A 11 -24.47 36.45 -41.14
C LEU A 11 -25.87 37.08 -41.09
N LEU A 12 -26.48 36.95 -39.91
CA LEU A 12 -27.74 37.56 -39.42
C LEU A 12 -29.00 36.69 -39.52
N VAL A 13 -29.20 35.83 -38.50
CA VAL A 13 -30.49 35.80 -37.78
C VAL A 13 -30.24 35.54 -36.28
N ARG A 14 -30.67 36.54 -35.49
CA ARG A 14 -30.96 36.66 -34.05
C ARG A 14 -30.56 35.53 -33.06
N ARG A 15 -29.76 35.96 -32.07
CA ARG A 15 -29.64 35.39 -30.72
C ARG A 15 -31.01 35.35 -30.02
N ASN A 16 -31.46 34.17 -29.62
CA ASN A 16 -32.43 34.01 -28.53
C ASN A 16 -31.66 33.75 -27.24
N SER A 17 -31.51 34.78 -26.43
CA SER A 17 -30.95 34.72 -25.08
C SER A 17 -32.05 34.28 -24.10
N ASN A 18 -32.08 33.00 -23.73
CA ASN A 18 -32.70 32.54 -22.49
C ASN A 18 -31.65 32.61 -21.38
N LEU A 19 -31.50 33.79 -20.78
CA LEU A 19 -30.72 33.98 -19.56
C LEU A 19 -31.67 33.90 -18.37
N SER A 20 -31.48 32.90 -17.52
CA SER A 20 -32.12 32.85 -16.19
C SER A 20 -31.64 34.04 -15.35
N PRO A 21 -32.49 34.64 -14.49
CA PRO A 21 -32.09 35.78 -13.65
C PRO A 21 -30.95 35.39 -12.70
N LEU A 22 -29.94 36.25 -12.61
CA LEU A 22 -28.85 36.12 -11.64
C LEU A 22 -29.39 36.39 -10.23
N VAL A 23 -29.45 35.36 -9.39
CA VAL A 23 -29.71 35.51 -7.95
C VAL A 23 -28.41 35.96 -7.30
N ILE A 24 -28.37 37.18 -6.76
CA ILE A 24 -27.27 37.66 -5.93
C ILE A 24 -27.59 37.27 -4.48
N PRO A 25 -26.79 36.42 -3.81
CA PRO A 25 -27.01 36.12 -2.40
C PRO A 25 -26.62 37.34 -1.55
N SER A 26 -27.50 37.71 -0.62
CA SER A 26 -27.26 38.75 0.38
C SER A 26 -26.10 38.38 1.30
N SER A 27 -25.19 39.32 1.54
CA SER A 27 -24.12 39.22 2.53
C SER A 27 -24.70 39.38 3.94
N ASP A 28 -25.04 38.27 4.60
CA ASP A 28 -25.22 38.23 6.05
C ASP A 28 -24.39 37.10 6.65
N THR A 29 -23.35 37.53 7.38
CA THR A 29 -22.46 36.74 8.20
C THR A 29 -23.22 36.14 9.38
N SER A 30 -23.22 34.80 9.52
CA SER A 30 -23.10 34.04 10.78
C SER A 30 -23.36 32.56 10.54
N ALA A 31 -22.33 31.82 10.13
CA ALA A 31 -22.28 30.37 10.32
C ALA A 31 -20.82 29.98 10.66
N PRO A 32 -20.58 29.02 11.57
CA PRO A 32 -19.25 28.71 12.05
C PRO A 32 -18.43 28.08 10.92
N VAL A 33 -17.21 28.59 10.73
CA VAL A 33 -16.23 28.03 9.80
C VAL A 33 -15.77 26.69 10.34
N GLU A 34 -16.38 25.60 9.86
CA GLU A 34 -15.82 24.26 10.01
C GLU A 34 -14.46 24.23 9.30
N SER A 35 -13.43 24.20 10.14
CA SER A 35 -12.03 24.25 9.75
C SER A 35 -11.65 22.91 9.13
N THR A 36 -11.98 22.73 7.86
CA THR A 36 -11.46 21.62 7.08
C THR A 36 -10.35 22.14 6.20
N THR A 37 -9.28 21.34 6.11
CA THR A 37 -8.14 21.42 5.18
C THR A 37 -6.88 22.11 5.72
N ASN A 38 -6.19 21.41 6.62
CA ASN A 38 -4.73 21.47 6.67
C ASN A 38 -4.18 20.78 5.40
N GLN A 39 -4.17 21.49 4.27
CA GLN A 39 -3.34 21.12 3.12
C GLN A 39 -1.95 21.71 3.34
N GLU A 40 -1.09 20.97 4.05
CA GLU A 40 0.35 21.23 3.97
C GLU A 40 0.87 20.66 2.65
N VAL A 41 1.00 21.55 1.68
CA VAL A 41 1.64 21.28 0.39
C VAL A 41 3.15 21.10 0.64
N LYS A 42 3.59 19.84 0.76
CA LYS A 42 4.99 19.46 0.55
C LYS A 42 5.07 18.43 -0.57
N SER A 43 5.64 18.87 -1.69
CA SER A 43 6.10 18.08 -2.84
C SER A 43 5.08 17.16 -3.55
N GLY A 44 4.33 17.73 -4.50
CA GLY A 44 4.28 17.23 -5.89
C GLY A 44 3.48 15.97 -6.25
N LEU A 45 3.01 15.16 -5.32
CA LEU A 45 2.02 14.10 -5.57
C LEU A 45 1.09 14.06 -4.35
N LEU A 46 -0.12 14.59 -4.49
CA LEU A 46 -1.15 14.44 -3.47
C LEU A 46 -1.62 12.98 -3.55
N TYR A 47 -0.95 12.08 -2.83
CA TYR A 47 -1.45 10.73 -2.67
C TYR A 47 -2.81 10.82 -1.99
N ASP A 48 -3.80 10.11 -2.51
CA ASP A 48 -5.05 9.92 -1.80
C ASP A 48 -4.84 8.81 -0.77
N LYS A 49 -5.26 9.03 0.48
CA LYS A 49 -5.12 8.04 1.55
C LYS A 49 -5.78 6.72 1.16
N GLN A 50 -6.91 6.78 0.46
CA GLN A 50 -7.59 5.60 -0.05
C GLN A 50 -6.74 4.86 -1.10
N GLN A 51 -6.09 5.58 -2.01
CA GLN A 51 -5.19 4.96 -2.99
C GLN A 51 -4.00 4.25 -2.35
N VAL A 52 -3.41 4.82 -1.29
CA VAL A 52 -2.31 4.17 -0.55
C VAL A 52 -2.76 2.87 0.10
N GLN A 53 -4.00 2.84 0.62
CA GLN A 53 -4.58 1.63 1.20
C GLN A 53 -4.86 0.56 0.13
N GLU A 54 -5.46 0.95 -0.99
CA GLU A 54 -5.73 0.05 -2.12
C GLU A 54 -4.44 -0.52 -2.72
N GLU A 55 -3.40 0.33 -2.88
CA GLU A 55 -2.08 -0.10 -3.30
C GLU A 55 -1.47 -1.12 -2.31
N GLY A 56 -1.54 -0.83 -1.02
CA GLY A 56 -1.03 -1.71 0.04
C GLY A 56 -1.69 -3.09 0.03
N LEU A 57 -3.00 -3.13 -0.22
CA LEU A 57 -3.74 -4.37 -0.38
C LEU A 57 -3.26 -5.16 -1.59
N GLU A 58 -3.13 -4.52 -2.76
CA GLU A 58 -2.64 -5.21 -3.97
C GLU A 58 -1.20 -5.70 -3.81
N LEU A 59 -0.33 -4.92 -3.17
CA LEU A 59 1.04 -5.31 -2.85
C LEU A 59 1.06 -6.56 -1.96
N PHE A 60 0.30 -6.57 -0.88
CA PHE A 60 0.23 -7.71 0.03
C PHE A 60 -0.38 -8.95 -0.66
N CYS A 61 -1.42 -8.78 -1.46
CA CYS A 61 -2.06 -9.88 -2.17
C CYS A 61 -1.12 -10.52 -3.19
N ASN A 62 -0.40 -9.73 -3.99
CA ASN A 62 0.59 -10.23 -4.93
C ASN A 62 1.75 -10.94 -4.20
N PHE A 63 2.20 -10.38 -3.07
CA PHE A 63 3.20 -11.02 -2.22
C PHE A 63 2.71 -12.38 -1.69
N LEU A 64 1.48 -12.45 -1.17
CA LEU A 64 0.88 -13.69 -0.68
C LEU A 64 0.76 -14.73 -1.79
N TYR A 65 0.38 -14.32 -3.00
CA TYR A 65 0.37 -15.18 -4.18
C TYR A 65 1.76 -15.75 -4.48
N ASP A 66 2.81 -14.94 -4.49
CA ASP A 66 4.19 -15.41 -4.67
C ASP A 66 4.55 -16.47 -3.60
N GLN A 67 4.21 -16.22 -2.33
CA GLN A 67 4.45 -17.17 -1.24
C GLN A 67 3.67 -18.49 -1.39
N THR A 68 2.43 -18.46 -1.92
CA THR A 68 1.66 -19.69 -2.19
C THR A 68 2.30 -20.54 -3.27
N PHE A 69 2.86 -19.92 -4.32
CA PHE A 69 3.51 -20.63 -5.42
C PHE A 69 4.81 -21.27 -4.97
N GLU A 70 5.63 -20.54 -4.21
CA GLU A 70 6.86 -21.06 -3.61
C GLU A 70 6.60 -22.28 -2.71
N LYS A 71 5.50 -22.28 -1.95
CA LYS A 71 5.11 -23.39 -1.08
C LYS A 71 4.20 -24.44 -1.74
N GLN A 72 3.90 -24.30 -3.04
CA GLN A 72 3.04 -25.22 -3.83
C GLN A 72 1.62 -25.41 -3.27
N VAL A 73 1.04 -24.39 -2.65
CA VAL A 73 -0.29 -24.46 -2.00
C VAL A 73 -1.40 -24.09 -3.00
N THR A 74 -1.86 -25.07 -3.80
CA THR A 74 -2.84 -24.84 -4.89
C THR A 74 -4.24 -24.41 -4.39
N ILE A 75 -4.67 -24.90 -3.23
CA ILE A 75 -5.99 -24.59 -2.64
C ILE A 75 -6.14 -23.10 -2.35
N MET A 76 -5.03 -22.41 -2.06
CA MET A 76 -5.01 -20.98 -1.72
C MET A 76 -5.32 -20.07 -2.90
N ILE A 77 -4.78 -20.38 -4.08
CA ILE A 77 -5.00 -19.58 -5.30
C ILE A 77 -6.49 -19.51 -5.63
N SER A 78 -7.19 -20.64 -5.51
CA SER A 78 -8.64 -20.71 -5.70
C SER A 78 -9.40 -19.90 -4.66
N ASN A 79 -8.99 -19.93 -3.38
CA ASN A 79 -9.67 -19.18 -2.34
C ASN A 79 -9.46 -17.67 -2.46
N LEU A 80 -8.26 -17.21 -2.79
CA LEU A 80 -7.95 -15.80 -3.06
C LEU A 80 -8.77 -15.28 -4.24
N SER A 81 -8.80 -16.02 -5.35
CA SER A 81 -9.62 -15.69 -6.52
C SER A 81 -11.10 -15.57 -6.18
N LEU A 82 -11.65 -16.49 -5.36
CA LEU A 82 -13.05 -16.45 -4.91
C LEU A 82 -13.39 -15.23 -4.02
N TRP A 83 -12.39 -14.53 -3.50
CA TRP A 83 -12.57 -13.31 -2.70
C TRP A 83 -12.25 -12.04 -3.48
N GLY A 84 -12.20 -12.14 -4.81
CA GLY A 84 -11.91 -10.99 -5.68
C GLY A 84 -10.46 -10.53 -5.61
N VAL A 85 -9.59 -11.31 -4.94
CA VAL A 85 -8.17 -11.03 -4.84
C VAL A 85 -7.51 -11.55 -6.11
N SER A 86 -7.37 -10.68 -7.11
CA SER A 86 -6.71 -11.02 -8.38
C SER A 86 -5.21 -10.68 -8.33
N GLN A 87 -4.39 -11.47 -9.02
CA GLN A 87 -2.99 -11.12 -9.26
C GLN A 87 -2.89 -9.93 -10.21
N GLY A 88 -1.81 -9.17 -10.06
CA GLY A 88 -1.53 -8.00 -10.86
C GLY A 88 -1.88 -6.71 -10.12
N TYR A 89 -1.71 -5.61 -10.85
CA TYR A 89 -1.87 -4.26 -10.32
C TYR A 89 -2.78 -3.46 -11.24
N ARG A 90 -3.71 -2.69 -10.66
CA ARG A 90 -4.59 -1.82 -11.46
C ARG A 90 -3.86 -0.62 -12.06
N HIS A 91 -2.74 -0.22 -11.44
CA HIS A 91 -1.91 0.90 -11.89
C HIS A 91 -0.47 0.45 -12.19
N SER A 92 0.12 0.97 -13.26
CA SER A 92 1.49 0.66 -13.64
C SER A 92 2.53 1.16 -12.63
N SER A 93 2.26 2.27 -11.93
CA SER A 93 3.11 2.76 -10.84
C SER A 93 3.12 1.80 -9.65
N TRP A 94 1.98 1.19 -9.32
CA TRP A 94 1.88 0.19 -8.25
C TRP A 94 2.60 -1.10 -8.62
N ALA A 95 2.54 -1.50 -9.90
CA ALA A 95 3.32 -2.63 -10.39
C ALA A 95 4.82 -2.44 -10.16
N LYS A 96 5.33 -1.24 -10.49
CA LYS A 96 6.72 -0.88 -10.25
C LYS A 96 7.08 -0.90 -8.75
N ASN A 97 6.23 -0.35 -7.90
CA ASN A 97 6.43 -0.40 -6.45
C ASN A 97 6.39 -1.85 -5.93
N GLY A 98 5.56 -2.71 -6.53
CA GLY A 98 5.50 -4.14 -6.30
C GLY A 98 6.79 -4.86 -6.63
N GLU A 99 7.39 -4.58 -7.78
CA GLU A 99 8.71 -5.10 -8.16
C GLU A 99 9.80 -4.68 -7.16
N ASN A 100 9.78 -3.41 -6.73
CA ASN A 100 10.72 -2.89 -5.75
C ASN A 100 10.56 -3.58 -4.39
N LEU A 101 9.33 -3.71 -3.89
CA LEU A 101 9.01 -4.43 -2.67
C LEU A 101 9.45 -5.89 -2.77
N LYS A 102 9.14 -6.57 -3.88
CA LYS A 102 9.54 -7.96 -4.14
C LYS A 102 11.06 -8.14 -4.06
N ALA A 103 11.83 -7.21 -4.61
CA ALA A 103 13.29 -7.25 -4.50
C ALA A 103 13.79 -7.14 -3.04
N VAL A 104 13.12 -6.35 -2.19
CA VAL A 104 13.42 -6.28 -0.74
C VAL A 104 13.01 -7.57 -0.05
N CYS A 105 11.80 -8.07 -0.30
CA CYS A 105 11.30 -9.31 0.27
C CYS A 105 12.21 -10.50 -0.06
N ASN A 106 12.70 -10.60 -1.30
CA ASN A 106 13.62 -11.66 -1.72
C ASN A 106 14.94 -11.62 -0.93
N LYS A 107 15.48 -10.43 -0.64
CA LYS A 107 16.68 -10.29 0.20
C LYS A 107 16.38 -10.65 1.65
N PHE A 108 15.23 -10.20 2.16
CA PHE A 108 14.80 -10.52 3.52
C PHE A 108 14.60 -12.02 3.69
N ALA A 109 14.05 -12.72 2.69
CA ALA A 109 13.82 -14.15 2.68
C ALA A 109 15.11 -14.97 2.89
N CYS A 110 16.26 -14.46 2.42
CA CYS A 110 17.57 -15.08 2.63
C CYS A 110 18.24 -14.69 3.96
N SER A 111 17.60 -13.85 4.79
CA SER A 111 18.19 -13.34 6.04
C SER A 111 17.92 -14.26 7.23
N LYS A 112 18.74 -14.16 8.29
CA LYS A 112 18.47 -14.86 9.57
C LYS A 112 17.16 -14.40 10.22
N LYS A 113 16.79 -13.14 10.02
CA LYS A 113 15.56 -12.56 10.56
C LYS A 113 14.32 -13.22 9.96
N ARG A 114 14.38 -13.70 8.70
CA ARG A 114 13.29 -14.49 8.11
C ARG A 114 12.99 -15.77 8.88
N ILE A 115 14.03 -16.47 9.36
CA ILE A 115 13.87 -17.70 10.16
C ILE A 115 13.18 -17.37 11.48
N GLN A 116 13.55 -16.25 12.12
CA GLN A 116 12.87 -15.76 13.31
C GLN A 116 11.38 -15.51 13.04
N VAL A 117 11.05 -14.79 11.96
CA VAL A 117 9.64 -14.52 11.57
C VAL A 117 8.86 -15.82 11.39
N LEU A 118 9.48 -16.81 10.74
CA LEU A 118 8.85 -18.11 10.52
C LEU A 118 8.54 -18.79 11.85
N ASN A 119 9.50 -18.85 12.77
CA ASN A 119 9.32 -19.48 14.07
C ASN A 119 8.21 -18.78 14.87
N GLU A 120 8.21 -17.45 14.93
CA GLU A 120 7.15 -16.68 15.58
C GLU A 120 5.78 -16.95 14.94
N SER A 121 5.73 -17.05 13.61
CA SER A 121 4.50 -17.37 12.90
C SER A 121 4.02 -18.80 13.15
N LEU A 122 4.90 -19.75 13.48
CA LEU A 122 4.57 -21.17 13.76
C LEU A 122 4.07 -21.36 15.20
N GLU A 123 4.65 -20.64 16.15
CA GLU A 123 4.23 -20.62 17.56
C GLU A 123 2.88 -19.90 17.75
N PHE A 124 2.43 -19.19 16.71
CA PHE A 124 1.18 -18.44 16.73
C PHE A 124 -0.06 -19.35 16.86
N ASP A 125 -0.90 -19.08 17.86
CA ASP A 125 -2.16 -19.78 18.09
C ASP A 125 -3.25 -19.31 17.13
N LEU A 126 -3.81 -20.24 16.35
CA LEU A 126 -4.82 -19.96 15.33
C LEU A 126 -6.26 -19.89 15.89
N ASN A 127 -6.45 -20.08 17.20
CA ASN A 127 -7.74 -19.94 17.88
C ASN A 127 -7.94 -18.58 18.54
N MET A 128 -6.98 -17.66 18.39
CA MET A 128 -7.06 -16.36 19.04
C MET A 128 -8.15 -15.48 18.44
N ARG A 129 -8.61 -14.52 19.24
CA ARG A 129 -9.55 -13.51 18.80
C ARG A 129 -8.86 -12.41 18.01
N LYS A 130 -9.65 -11.66 17.23
CA LYS A 130 -9.19 -10.52 16.43
C LYS A 130 -8.40 -9.50 17.23
N ASP A 131 -8.86 -9.12 18.43
CA ASP A 131 -8.20 -8.16 19.30
C ASP A 131 -6.77 -8.60 19.65
N GLN A 132 -6.59 -9.88 19.96
CA GLN A 132 -5.28 -10.46 20.28
C GLN A 132 -4.35 -10.52 19.06
N TYR A 133 -4.92 -10.81 17.88
CA TYR A 133 -4.19 -10.76 16.61
C TYR A 133 -3.68 -9.34 16.32
N MET A 134 -4.56 -8.34 16.46
CA MET A 134 -4.20 -6.94 16.25
C MET A 134 -3.16 -6.47 17.26
N GLU A 135 -3.33 -6.74 18.55
CA GLU A 135 -2.37 -6.39 19.60
C GLU A 135 -0.97 -6.96 19.30
N ARG A 136 -0.90 -8.19 18.78
CA ARG A 136 0.37 -8.80 18.36
C ARG A 136 1.01 -8.10 17.17
N LEU A 137 0.24 -7.72 16.16
CA LEU A 137 0.76 -6.97 15.02
C LEU A 137 1.18 -5.56 15.44
N GLU A 138 0.40 -4.93 16.32
CA GLU A 138 0.70 -3.64 16.92
C GLU A 138 2.02 -3.69 17.68
N HIS A 139 2.29 -4.75 18.45
CA HIS A 139 3.56 -4.95 19.14
C HIS A 139 4.77 -4.97 18.20
N PHE A 140 4.65 -5.55 17.00
CA PHE A 140 5.73 -5.50 15.99
C PHE A 140 5.95 -4.08 15.44
N THR A 141 4.90 -3.27 15.44
CA THR A 141 4.93 -1.87 15.03
C THR A 141 5.17 -0.89 16.18
N ASP A 142 5.22 -1.36 17.43
CA ASP A 142 5.15 -0.50 18.59
C ASP A 142 6.45 0.32 18.75
N THR A 143 6.24 1.55 19.23
CA THR A 143 7.22 2.59 19.55
C THR A 143 8.07 3.16 18.38
N GLU A 144 7.64 4.35 17.94
CA GLU A 144 8.39 5.45 17.28
C GLU A 144 9.06 5.22 15.92
N ASN A 145 9.29 3.98 15.47
CA ASN A 145 9.97 3.73 14.19
C ASN A 145 9.38 2.52 13.47
N ILE A 146 8.22 2.68 12.81
CA ILE A 146 7.88 1.79 11.69
C ILE A 146 8.96 2.01 10.62
N THR A 147 9.49 0.92 10.06
CA THR A 147 10.51 0.96 9.01
C THR A 147 10.09 0.05 7.85
N ALA A 148 10.67 0.26 6.67
CA ALA A 148 10.49 -0.64 5.54
C ALA A 148 10.80 -2.12 5.89
N GLU A 149 11.81 -2.35 6.75
CA GLU A 149 12.16 -3.70 7.22
C GLU A 149 11.07 -4.30 8.11
N LYS A 150 10.48 -3.52 9.03
CA LYS A 150 9.35 -3.97 9.86
C LYS A 150 8.12 -4.27 9.01
N ILE A 151 7.85 -3.48 7.97
CA ILE A 151 6.74 -3.74 7.05
C ILE A 151 6.95 -5.08 6.33
N VAL A 152 8.16 -5.35 5.84
CA VAL A 152 8.49 -6.64 5.22
C VAL A 152 8.38 -7.79 6.23
N PHE A 153 8.82 -7.60 7.47
CA PHE A 153 8.63 -8.57 8.55
C PHE A 153 7.14 -8.91 8.72
N ILE A 154 6.27 -7.90 8.80
CA ILE A 154 4.82 -8.07 8.96
C ILE A 154 4.22 -8.79 7.76
N PHE A 155 4.65 -8.45 6.54
CA PHE A 155 4.20 -9.15 5.33
C PHE A 155 4.50 -10.65 5.42
N PHE A 156 5.75 -11.03 5.76
CA PHE A 156 6.12 -12.43 5.93
C PHE A 156 5.34 -13.10 7.06
N PHE A 157 5.28 -12.47 8.24
CA PHE A 157 4.56 -13.01 9.40
C PHE A 157 3.10 -13.30 9.06
N CYS A 158 2.38 -12.30 8.53
CA CYS A 158 0.98 -12.46 8.17
C CYS A 158 0.82 -13.51 7.08
N SER A 159 1.68 -13.52 6.05
CA SER A 159 1.60 -14.54 5.01
C SER A 159 1.78 -15.96 5.54
N ASP A 160 2.73 -16.18 6.45
CA ASP A 160 2.96 -17.51 7.03
C ASP A 160 1.78 -17.96 7.88
N VAL A 161 1.22 -17.07 8.73
CA VAL A 161 0.02 -17.36 9.53
C VAL A 161 -1.15 -17.73 8.62
N ILE A 162 -1.42 -16.90 7.62
CA ILE A 162 -2.49 -17.09 6.65
C ILE A 162 -2.34 -18.41 5.89
N LEU A 163 -1.10 -18.74 5.47
CA LEU A 163 -0.80 -20.00 4.79
C LEU A 163 -1.04 -21.21 5.71
N ARG A 164 -0.66 -21.13 6.99
CA ARG A 164 -1.00 -22.18 7.97
C ARG A 164 -2.50 -22.34 8.14
N CYS A 165 -3.25 -21.24 8.23
CA CYS A 165 -4.71 -21.28 8.33
C CYS A 165 -5.35 -22.01 7.14
N SER A 166 -4.76 -21.86 5.94
CA SER A 166 -5.27 -22.49 4.71
C SER A 166 -5.18 -24.01 4.69
N GLU A 167 -4.24 -24.58 5.45
CA GLU A 167 -4.09 -26.02 5.61
C GLU A 167 -5.16 -26.61 6.54
N ILE A 168 -5.80 -25.79 7.37
CA ILE A 168 -6.83 -26.20 8.32
C ILE A 168 -8.20 -26.14 7.67
N ASN A 169 -8.68 -24.94 7.35
CA ASN A 169 -9.94 -24.74 6.61
C ASN A 169 -10.04 -23.33 6.00
N ARG A 170 -10.99 -23.20 5.07
CA ARG A 170 -11.23 -21.99 4.30
C ARG A 170 -11.73 -20.81 5.15
N ASP A 171 -12.51 -21.04 6.19
CA ASP A 171 -13.12 -19.98 6.98
C ASP A 171 -12.11 -19.30 7.90
N ILE A 172 -11.22 -20.08 8.53
CA ILE A 172 -10.10 -19.56 9.31
C ILE A 172 -9.16 -18.78 8.40
N PHE A 173 -8.82 -19.32 7.23
CA PHE A 173 -8.03 -18.58 6.24
C PHE A 173 -8.66 -17.23 5.89
N ARG A 174 -9.99 -17.20 5.64
CA ARG A 174 -10.71 -15.96 5.32
C ARG A 174 -10.64 -14.96 6.45
N GLN A 175 -10.88 -15.43 7.66
CA GLN A 175 -10.88 -14.63 8.87
C GLN A 175 -9.53 -13.93 9.06
N TYR A 176 -8.42 -14.67 9.02
CA TYR A 176 -7.09 -14.09 9.20
C TYR A 176 -6.70 -13.15 8.06
N PHE A 177 -7.08 -13.48 6.81
CA PHE A 177 -6.87 -12.59 5.68
C PHE A 177 -7.62 -11.25 5.85
N GLU A 178 -8.89 -11.27 6.26
CA GLU A 178 -9.68 -10.07 6.54
C GLU A 178 -9.05 -9.23 7.66
N TRP A 179 -8.60 -9.87 8.75
CA TRP A 179 -7.94 -9.19 9.86
C TRP A 179 -6.61 -8.56 9.44
N THR A 180 -5.78 -9.27 8.66
CA THR A 180 -4.53 -8.71 8.14
C THR A 180 -4.81 -7.48 7.27
N ASN A 181 -5.77 -7.55 6.36
CA ASN A 181 -6.09 -6.43 5.48
C ASN A 181 -6.54 -5.20 6.26
N GLU A 182 -7.34 -5.40 7.31
CA GLU A 182 -7.75 -4.32 8.21
C GLU A 182 -6.55 -3.70 8.92
N PHE A 183 -5.63 -4.50 9.47
CA PHE A 183 -4.41 -3.97 10.09
C PHE A 183 -3.55 -3.18 9.10
N LEU A 184 -3.33 -3.71 7.90
CA LEU A 184 -2.54 -3.04 6.87
C LEU A 184 -3.16 -1.72 6.44
N ALA A 185 -4.50 -1.64 6.34
CA ALA A 185 -5.20 -0.42 5.96
C ALA A 185 -5.15 0.67 7.06
N HIS A 186 -5.27 0.28 8.33
CA HIS A 186 -5.39 1.23 9.44
C HIS A 186 -4.06 1.62 10.09
N SER A 187 -3.05 0.75 10.04
CA SER A 187 -1.76 1.01 10.69
C SER A 187 -0.67 1.28 9.65
N ILE A 188 -0.39 0.29 8.78
CA ILE A 188 0.73 0.40 7.84
C ILE A 188 0.47 1.47 6.78
N SER A 189 -0.71 1.47 6.15
CA SER A 189 -1.01 2.41 5.07
C SER A 189 -1.09 3.86 5.55
N VAL A 190 -1.49 4.09 6.80
CA VAL A 190 -1.44 5.43 7.42
C VAL A 190 0.00 5.91 7.52
N TRP A 191 0.89 5.06 8.05
CA TRP A 191 2.32 5.41 8.14
C TRP A 191 2.95 5.59 6.76
N ILE A 192 2.65 4.73 5.79
CA ILE A 192 3.13 4.85 4.40
C ILE A 192 2.68 6.18 3.78
N TYR A 193 1.42 6.57 4.00
CA TYR A 193 0.87 7.83 3.51
C TYR A 193 1.65 9.02 4.08
N GLU A 194 1.90 9.03 5.38
CA GLU A 194 2.69 10.07 6.06
C GLU A 194 4.14 10.14 5.55
N HIS A 195 4.66 9.05 5.00
CA HIS A 195 6.01 8.94 4.44
C HIS A 195 6.06 9.10 2.91
N GLY A 196 4.99 9.60 2.29
CA GLY A 196 4.96 9.95 0.87
C GLY A 196 4.68 8.77 -0.07
N GLY A 197 4.01 7.72 0.42
CA GLY A 197 3.53 6.60 -0.39
C GLY A 197 4.52 5.43 -0.53
N TRP A 198 4.01 4.32 -1.08
CA TRP A 198 4.76 3.06 -1.17
C TRP A 198 6.05 3.18 -1.97
N GLY A 199 6.06 3.93 -3.07
CA GLY A 199 7.25 4.15 -3.90
C GLY A 199 8.37 4.94 -3.21
N THR A 200 8.03 5.75 -2.21
CA THR A 200 9.02 6.48 -1.39
C THR A 200 9.64 5.58 -0.33
N VAL A 201 8.83 4.72 0.29
CA VAL A 201 9.26 3.78 1.32
C VAL A 201 10.08 2.62 0.73
N PHE A 202 9.68 2.14 -0.45
CA PHE A 202 10.36 1.09 -1.20
C PHE A 202 10.86 1.65 -2.55
N PRO A 203 11.93 2.47 -2.52
CA PRO A 203 12.51 3.02 -3.74
C PRO A 203 13.22 1.92 -4.54
N GLU A 204 13.71 2.26 -5.72
CA GLU A 204 14.41 1.33 -6.61
C GLU A 204 15.48 0.46 -5.89
N PRO A 205 15.61 -0.84 -6.23
CA PRO A 205 16.50 -1.80 -5.56
C PRO A 205 17.97 -1.37 -5.49
N VAL A 206 18.43 -0.58 -6.45
CA VAL A 206 19.79 -0.01 -6.50
C VAL A 206 20.02 0.95 -5.32
N ASN A 207 19.01 1.74 -4.94
CA ASN A 207 19.07 2.66 -3.80
C ASN A 207 18.99 1.92 -2.46
N ILE A 208 18.29 0.78 -2.40
CA ILE A 208 18.24 -0.06 -1.20
C ILE A 208 19.59 -0.73 -0.92
N LEU A 209 20.29 -1.22 -1.96
CA LEU A 209 21.65 -1.76 -1.80
C LEU A 209 22.62 -0.70 -1.31
N ALA A 210 22.57 0.51 -1.86
CA ALA A 210 23.40 1.62 -1.42
C ALA A 210 23.16 1.98 0.06
N ARG A 211 21.89 1.97 0.51
CA ARG A 211 21.54 2.23 1.92
C ARG A 211 22.00 1.12 2.86
N LEU A 212 21.83 -0.15 2.49
CA LEU A 212 22.26 -1.29 3.30
C LEU A 212 23.80 -1.39 3.41
N ILE A 213 24.53 -1.08 2.33
CA ILE A 213 26.00 -0.96 2.35
C ILE A 213 26.43 0.24 3.22
N GLY A 214 25.71 1.35 3.13
CA GLY A 214 25.91 2.52 4.00
C GLY A 214 25.81 2.17 5.49
N PHE A 215 24.77 1.46 5.91
CA PHE A 215 24.62 1.01 7.30
C PHE A 215 25.72 0.03 7.74
N ALA A 216 26.12 -0.92 6.89
CA ALA A 216 27.23 -1.83 7.17
C ALA A 216 28.58 -1.09 7.35
N SER A 217 28.77 0.02 6.62
CA SER A 217 29.98 0.85 6.72
C SER A 217 30.02 1.78 7.92
N ILE A 218 28.85 2.14 8.49
CA ILE A 218 28.74 2.91 9.75
C ILE A 218 28.99 1.99 10.94
N TYR A 219 28.40 0.79 10.96
CA TYR A 219 28.56 -0.18 12.05
C TYR A 219 30.01 -0.70 12.20
N LYS A 220 30.76 -0.76 11.09
CA LYS A 220 32.18 -1.14 11.11
C LYS A 220 33.09 -0.03 11.64
N ARG A 221 32.66 1.24 11.59
CA ARG A 221 33.44 2.39 12.04
C ARG A 221 33.32 2.63 13.55
N GLU A 222 32.17 2.35 14.13
CA GLU A 222 31.94 2.46 15.59
C GLU A 222 32.68 1.36 16.38
N ASN A 223 32.86 0.17 15.79
CA ASN A 223 33.61 -0.93 16.42
C ASN A 223 35.14 -0.91 16.21
N GLN A 224 35.70 0.14 15.58
CA GLN A 224 37.15 0.32 15.44
C GLN A 224 37.73 1.46 16.30
N ILE A 225 36.88 2.21 17.02
CA ILE A 225 37.31 3.31 17.89
C ILE A 225 37.38 2.86 19.37
N ALA A 226 36.91 1.65 19.68
CA ALA A 226 36.92 1.07 21.03
C ALA A 226 38.01 0.01 21.24
N THR A 227 39.22 0.22 20.71
CA THR A 227 40.41 -0.62 20.99
C THR A 227 41.64 0.26 21.13
#